data_AF-A0A8S3K9Q4-F1
#
_entry.id   AF-A0A8S3K9Q4-F1
#
_cell.length_a   1.000
_cell.length_b   1.000
_cell.length_c   1.000
_cell.angle_alpha   90.00
_cell.angle_beta   90.00
_cell.angle_gamma   90.00
#
_symmetry.space_group_name_H-M   'P 1'
#
loop_
_entity.id
_entity.type
_entity.pdbx_description
1 polymer ?
#
loop_
_entity_poly.entity_id
_entity_poly.type
_entity_poly.pdbx_seq_one_letter_code
_entity_poly.pdbx_strand_id
1 'polypeptide(L)'
;PKCQQETEIKNQHKDIYSKVENHLTGYPHLIPRNNVIFKQYSDHLLDYLNQSYFTPLTYKDQLISREQAQILGSIRRIIQNRSLIIRVTDKGNNFYIGSAAEFEQKATKFFSDTNAFIELSCNPFNEILDKVIQLLNTLRG
;
A
#
# COMPACT_ATOMS: atom_id res chain seq x y z
N PRO A 1 -6.32 -24.87 -9.05
CA PRO A 1 -6.02 -23.68 -9.89
C PRO A 1 -7.27 -22.98 -10.45
N LYS A 2 -8.13 -23.66 -11.24
CA LYS A 2 -9.32 -23.04 -11.86
C LYS A 2 -10.29 -22.37 -10.87
N CYS A 3 -10.59 -23.05 -9.76
CA CYS A 3 -11.49 -22.53 -8.71
C CYS A 3 -10.99 -21.23 -8.05
N GLN A 4 -9.66 -21.03 -7.95
CA GLN A 4 -9.09 -19.79 -7.42
C GLN A 4 -9.17 -18.63 -8.42
N GLN A 5 -8.89 -18.91 -9.71
CA GLN A 5 -8.99 -17.90 -10.76
C GLN A 5 -10.43 -17.42 -10.95
N GLU A 6 -11.40 -18.33 -10.92
CA GLU A 6 -12.83 -17.99 -10.99
C GLU A 6 -13.27 -17.11 -9.80
N THR A 7 -12.78 -17.41 -8.60
CA THR A 7 -13.04 -16.61 -7.40
C THR A 7 -12.44 -15.21 -7.53
N GLU A 8 -11.21 -15.11 -8.04
CA GLU A 8 -10.50 -13.85 -8.24
C GLU A 8 -11.20 -12.99 -9.30
N ILE A 9 -11.57 -13.58 -10.44
CA ILE A 9 -12.33 -12.91 -11.51
C ILE A 9 -13.63 -12.33 -10.94
N LYS A 10 -14.37 -13.11 -10.15
CA LYS A 10 -15.63 -12.66 -9.53
C LYS A 10 -15.41 -11.49 -8.57
N ASN A 11 -14.36 -11.56 -7.75
CA ASN A 11 -14.04 -10.50 -6.79
C ASN A 11 -13.61 -9.21 -7.48
N GLN A 12 -12.71 -9.29 -8.46
CA GLN A 12 -12.24 -8.15 -9.22
C GLN A 12 -13.33 -7.53 -10.09
N HIS A 13 -14.15 -8.36 -10.75
CA HIS A 13 -15.31 -7.90 -11.49
C HIS A 13 -16.22 -7.07 -10.59
N LYS A 14 -16.62 -7.61 -9.43
CA LYS A 14 -17.47 -6.91 -8.47
C LYS A 14 -16.86 -5.59 -8.01
N ASP A 15 -15.58 -5.58 -7.65
CA ASP A 15 -14.88 -4.40 -7.15
C ASP A 15 -14.83 -3.28 -8.21
N ILE A 16 -14.33 -3.61 -9.40
CA ILE A 16 -14.19 -2.66 -10.51
C ILE A 16 -15.57 -2.17 -10.96
N TYR A 17 -16.53 -3.07 -11.16
CA TYR A 17 -17.90 -2.72 -11.54
C TYR A 17 -18.53 -1.74 -10.55
N SER A 18 -18.45 -2.05 -9.25
CA SER A 18 -19.03 -1.20 -8.21
C SER A 18 -18.40 0.19 -8.19
N LYS A 19 -17.07 0.29 -8.38
CA LYS A 19 -16.36 1.58 -8.44
C LYS A 19 -16.81 2.42 -9.63
N VAL A 20 -16.90 1.81 -10.81
CA VAL A 20 -17.33 2.50 -12.03
C VAL A 20 -18.81 2.90 -11.97
N GLU A 21 -19.68 2.00 -11.51
CA GLU A 21 -21.11 2.28 -11.31
C GLU A 21 -21.29 3.44 -10.32
N ASN A 22 -20.61 3.42 -9.18
CA ASN A 22 -20.70 4.52 -8.20
C ASN A 22 -20.17 5.85 -8.76
N HIS A 23 -19.10 5.82 -9.54
CA HIS A 23 -18.55 7.03 -10.16
C HIS A 23 -19.50 7.63 -11.21
N LEU A 24 -20.08 6.79 -12.08
CA LEU A 24 -20.94 7.24 -13.18
C LEU A 24 -22.36 7.58 -12.73
N THR A 25 -22.83 6.98 -11.64
CA THR A 25 -24.12 7.35 -11.02
C THR A 25 -23.99 8.59 -10.14
N GLY A 26 -22.76 8.93 -9.73
CA GLY A 26 -22.43 10.15 -9.02
C GLY A 26 -22.36 11.38 -9.91
N TYR A 27 -22.27 12.55 -9.27
CA TYR A 27 -22.01 13.82 -9.95
C TYR A 27 -20.59 13.82 -10.56
N PRO A 28 -20.38 14.32 -11.79
CA PRO A 28 -21.33 15.08 -12.63
C PRO A 28 -22.10 14.23 -13.65
N HIS A 29 -21.85 12.91 -13.72
CA HIS A 29 -22.33 12.06 -14.82
C HIS A 29 -23.81 11.67 -14.68
N LEU A 30 -24.27 11.42 -13.45
CA LEU A 30 -25.68 11.15 -13.09
C LEU A 30 -26.38 10.08 -13.96
N ILE A 31 -25.64 9.08 -14.43
CA ILE A 31 -26.20 7.98 -15.23
C ILE A 31 -27.07 7.11 -14.31
N PRO A 32 -28.35 6.84 -14.65
CA PRO A 32 -29.21 5.98 -13.85
C PRO A 32 -28.68 4.54 -13.77
N ARG A 33 -28.70 3.92 -12.58
CA ARG A 33 -28.20 2.54 -12.34
C ARG A 33 -28.85 1.47 -13.21
N ASN A 34 -30.07 1.70 -13.66
CA ASN A 34 -30.81 0.79 -14.52
C ASN A 34 -30.47 0.97 -16.02
N ASN A 35 -29.55 1.86 -16.36
CA ASN A 35 -29.15 2.09 -17.74
C ASN A 35 -28.45 0.84 -18.32
N VAL A 36 -28.85 0.45 -19.53
CA VAL A 36 -28.31 -0.72 -20.26
C VAL A 36 -26.79 -0.68 -20.40
N ILE A 37 -26.18 0.51 -20.40
CA ILE A 37 -24.73 0.69 -20.47
C ILE A 37 -23.99 -0.04 -19.34
N PHE A 38 -24.57 -0.12 -18.14
CA PHE A 38 -23.95 -0.81 -17.01
C PHE A 38 -23.92 -2.32 -17.22
N LYS A 39 -25.00 -2.89 -17.77
CA LYS A 39 -25.04 -4.31 -18.12
C LYS A 39 -24.00 -4.64 -19.20
N GLN A 40 -23.95 -3.84 -20.27
CA GLN A 40 -22.96 -4.01 -21.34
C GLN A 40 -21.53 -3.91 -20.81
N TYR A 41 -21.27 -2.92 -19.94
CA TYR A 41 -19.98 -2.78 -19.28
C TYR A 41 -19.62 -3.99 -18.41
N SER A 42 -20.58 -4.49 -17.61
CA SER A 42 -20.40 -5.68 -16.79
C SER A 42 -20.01 -6.89 -17.64
N ASP A 43 -20.69 -7.12 -18.75
CA ASP A 43 -20.45 -8.26 -19.63
C ASP A 43 -19.06 -8.14 -20.29
N HIS A 44 -18.71 -6.97 -20.84
CA HIS A 44 -17.40 -6.73 -21.43
C HIS A 44 -16.25 -6.85 -20.41
N LEU A 45 -16.45 -6.37 -19.18
CA LEU A 45 -15.46 -6.49 -18.11
C LEU A 45 -15.23 -7.96 -17.76
N LEU A 46 -16.29 -8.76 -17.68
CA LEU A 46 -16.19 -10.18 -17.39
C LEU A 46 -15.45 -10.92 -18.51
N ASP A 47 -15.77 -10.64 -19.77
CA ASP A 47 -15.07 -11.22 -20.92
C ASP A 47 -13.58 -10.86 -20.92
N TYR A 48 -13.26 -9.60 -20.66
CA TYR A 48 -11.88 -9.14 -20.57
C TYR A 48 -11.10 -9.82 -19.44
N LEU A 49 -11.68 -9.94 -18.24
CA LEU A 49 -11.06 -10.63 -17.12
C LEU A 49 -10.84 -12.11 -17.42
N ASN A 50 -11.85 -12.79 -17.98
CA ASN A 50 -11.69 -14.18 -18.40
C ASN A 50 -10.55 -14.33 -19.42
N GLN A 51 -10.51 -13.48 -20.45
CA GLN A 51 -9.42 -13.51 -21.41
C GLN A 51 -8.07 -13.28 -20.73
N SER A 52 -7.97 -12.29 -19.86
CA SER A 52 -6.71 -11.93 -19.19
C SER A 52 -6.17 -13.04 -18.27
N TYR A 53 -7.06 -13.72 -17.54
CA TYR A 53 -6.67 -14.80 -16.60
C TYR A 53 -6.34 -16.12 -17.29
N PHE A 54 -6.96 -16.40 -18.45
CA PHE A 54 -6.77 -17.65 -19.17
C PHE A 54 -5.83 -17.53 -20.38
N THR A 55 -5.47 -16.31 -20.79
CA THR A 55 -4.44 -16.09 -21.81
C THR A 55 -3.07 -16.43 -21.21
N PRO A 56 -2.33 -17.39 -21.79
CA PRO A 56 -0.98 -17.69 -21.32
C PRO A 56 -0.09 -16.46 -21.47
N LEU A 57 0.73 -16.19 -20.44
CA LEU A 57 1.79 -15.19 -20.53
C LEU A 57 2.70 -15.51 -21.71
N THR A 58 3.19 -14.48 -22.42
CA THR A 58 4.15 -14.69 -23.49
C THR A 58 5.44 -15.29 -22.92
N TYR A 59 6.18 -16.05 -23.73
CA TYR A 59 7.46 -16.63 -23.29
C TYR A 59 8.43 -15.58 -22.73
N LYS A 60 8.45 -14.39 -23.34
CA LYS A 60 9.24 -13.25 -22.88
C LYS A 60 8.83 -12.79 -21.48
N ASP A 61 7.53 -12.66 -21.22
CA ASP A 61 7.02 -12.23 -19.91
C ASP A 61 7.25 -13.30 -18.84
N GLN A 62 7.15 -14.58 -19.21
CA GLN A 62 7.49 -15.69 -18.32
C GLN A 62 8.97 -15.66 -17.92
N LEU A 63 9.86 -15.41 -18.89
CA LEU A 63 11.30 -15.31 -18.63
C LEU A 63 11.62 -14.14 -17.70
N ILE A 64 11.09 -12.95 -18.01
CA ILE A 64 11.27 -11.74 -17.17
C ILE A 64 10.74 -11.98 -15.76
N SER A 65 9.55 -12.56 -15.63
CA SER A 65 8.94 -12.85 -14.33
C SER A 65 9.81 -13.81 -13.51
N ARG A 66 10.40 -14.82 -14.15
CA ARG A 66 11.30 -15.77 -13.51
C ARG A 66 12.60 -15.11 -13.05
N GLU A 67 13.20 -14.27 -13.89
CA GLU A 67 14.41 -13.51 -13.54
C GLU A 67 14.15 -12.59 -12.35
N GLN A 68 13.03 -11.84 -12.37
CA GLN A 68 12.62 -10.99 -11.26
C GLN A 68 12.40 -11.79 -9.97
N ALA A 69 11.73 -12.94 -10.04
CA ALA A 69 11.53 -13.81 -8.89
C ALA A 69 12.86 -14.32 -8.30
N GLN A 70 13.83 -14.66 -9.16
CA GLN A 70 15.17 -15.08 -8.74
C GLN A 70 15.96 -13.94 -8.07
N ILE A 71 15.88 -12.73 -8.64
CA ILE A 71 16.50 -11.53 -8.05
C ILE A 71 15.89 -11.25 -6.68
N LEU A 72 14.55 -11.22 -6.58
CA LEU A 72 13.85 -11.00 -5.31
C LEU A 72 14.18 -12.07 -4.26
N GLY A 73 14.23 -13.34 -4.68
CA GLY A 73 14.64 -14.43 -3.80
C GLY A 73 16.08 -14.27 -3.29
N SER A 74 16.98 -13.83 -4.15
CA SER A 74 18.39 -13.58 -3.80
C SER A 74 18.53 -12.39 -2.84
N ILE A 75 17.83 -11.28 -3.10
CA ILE A 75 17.78 -10.11 -2.22
C ILE A 75 17.26 -10.51 -0.83
N ARG A 76 16.13 -11.24 -0.77
CA ARG A 76 15.57 -11.72 0.51
C ARG A 76 16.56 -12.57 1.29
N ARG A 77 17.24 -13.50 0.61
CA ARG A 77 18.26 -14.36 1.25
C ARG A 77 19.43 -13.54 1.79
N ILE A 78 19.91 -12.54 1.05
CA ILE A 78 21.01 -11.66 1.51
C ILE A 78 20.57 -10.87 2.74
N ILE A 79 19.36 -10.29 2.71
CA ILE A 79 18.80 -9.54 3.85
C ILE A 79 18.73 -10.41 5.10
N GLN A 80 18.21 -11.63 4.98
CA GLN A 80 18.11 -12.58 6.09
C GLN A 80 19.49 -12.99 6.61
N ASN A 81 20.39 -13.44 5.72
CA ASN A 81 21.70 -13.95 6.12
C ASN A 81 22.59 -12.88 6.76
N ARG A 82 22.43 -11.63 6.35
CA ARG A 82 23.23 -10.50 6.86
C ARG A 82 22.48 -9.67 7.91
N SER A 83 21.29 -10.10 8.34
CA SER A 83 20.45 -9.36 9.30
C SER A 83 20.29 -7.88 8.93
N LEU A 84 20.08 -7.62 7.64
CA LEU A 84 19.90 -6.26 7.13
C LEU A 84 18.46 -5.80 7.34
N ILE A 85 18.28 -4.50 7.49
CA ILE A 85 16.99 -3.82 7.51
C ILE A 85 16.89 -2.89 6.31
N ILE A 86 15.67 -2.74 5.80
CA ILE A 86 15.32 -1.72 4.81
C ILE A 86 14.39 -0.72 5.49
N ARG A 87 14.74 0.56 5.50
CA ARG A 87 13.90 1.63 6.05
C ARG A 87 13.77 2.78 5.06
N VAL A 88 12.59 3.39 5.03
CA VAL A 88 12.36 4.64 4.30
C VAL A 88 13.07 5.75 5.07
N THR A 89 13.82 6.60 4.37
CA THR A 89 14.43 7.79 4.97
C THR A 89 13.46 8.97 4.95
N ASP A 90 13.53 9.83 5.95
CA ASP A 90 12.75 11.06 6.07
C ASP A 90 13.10 12.11 5.00
N LYS A 91 14.31 12.04 4.44
CA LYS A 91 14.81 12.98 3.42
C LYS A 91 15.15 12.29 2.11
N GLY A 92 14.43 12.70 1.06
CA GLY A 92 14.55 12.14 -0.29
C GLY A 92 13.95 10.74 -0.36
N ASN A 93 13.36 10.39 -1.50
CA ASN A 93 12.73 9.08 -1.76
C ASN A 93 13.77 7.94 -1.82
N ASN A 94 14.60 7.83 -0.80
CA ASN A 94 15.70 6.89 -0.66
C ASN A 94 15.36 5.86 0.41
N PHE A 95 15.98 4.70 0.28
CA PHE A 95 15.89 3.63 1.26
C PHE A 95 17.26 3.42 1.90
N TYR A 96 17.28 3.38 3.23
CA TYR A 96 18.43 2.88 3.96
C TYR A 96 18.44 1.35 3.88
N ILE A 97 19.59 0.77 3.52
CA ILE A 97 19.86 -0.66 3.58
C ILE A 97 21.16 -0.86 4.37
N GLY A 98 21.08 -1.56 5.49
CA GLY A 98 22.22 -1.82 6.36
C GLY A 98 21.82 -2.68 7.56
N SER A 99 22.75 -2.96 8.47
CA SER A 99 22.39 -3.73 9.67
C SER A 99 21.57 -2.89 10.66
N ALA A 100 20.72 -3.54 11.46
CA ALA A 100 19.99 -2.84 12.51
C ALA A 100 20.92 -2.14 13.52
N ALA A 101 22.03 -2.81 13.88
CA ALA A 101 23.03 -2.27 14.79
C ALA A 101 23.73 -1.03 14.22
N GLU A 102 24.11 -1.03 12.93
CA GLU A 102 24.69 0.16 12.29
C GLU A 102 23.69 1.31 12.24
N PHE A 103 22.42 1.01 12.02
CA PHE A 103 21.37 2.04 12.04
C PHE A 103 21.24 2.65 13.44
N GLU A 104 21.13 1.83 14.48
CA GLU A 104 21.02 2.31 15.87
C GLU A 104 22.25 3.12 16.29
N GLN A 105 23.46 2.69 15.90
CA GLN A 105 24.68 3.46 16.13
C GLN A 105 24.66 4.80 15.41
N LYS A 106 24.22 4.84 14.14
CA LYS A 106 24.09 6.10 13.38
C LYS A 106 23.03 7.01 13.96
N ALA A 107 21.90 6.46 14.40
CA ALA A 107 20.85 7.21 15.08
C ALA A 107 21.38 7.80 16.39
N THR A 108 22.05 6.99 17.22
CA THR A 108 22.68 7.42 18.48
C THR A 108 23.72 8.51 18.25
N LYS A 109 24.58 8.34 17.23
CA LYS A 109 25.58 9.34 16.86
C LYS A 109 24.93 10.63 16.34
N PHE A 110 23.90 10.52 15.52
CA PHE A 110 23.16 11.69 15.06
C PHE A 110 22.51 12.41 16.25
N PHE A 111 21.97 11.68 17.23
CA PHE A 111 21.44 12.25 18.48
C PHE A 111 22.53 12.99 19.26
N SER A 112 23.72 12.40 19.43
CA SER A 112 24.82 13.06 20.13
C SER A 112 25.34 14.31 19.40
N ASP A 113 25.42 14.25 18.07
CA ASP A 113 26.10 15.28 17.28
C ASP A 113 25.22 16.50 17.01
N THR A 114 23.89 16.35 17.02
CA THR A 114 22.97 17.41 16.56
C THR A 114 22.13 18.04 17.66
N ASN A 115 22.02 17.45 18.85
CA ASN A 115 21.02 17.84 19.85
C ASN A 115 19.60 18.02 19.24
N ALA A 116 19.30 17.38 18.10
CA ALA A 116 18.11 17.66 17.32
C ALA A 116 16.82 17.16 17.97
N PHE A 117 16.94 16.40 19.07
CA PHE A 117 15.82 15.84 19.82
C PHE A 117 16.07 16.07 21.31
N ILE A 118 15.05 16.60 21.98
CA ILE A 118 15.02 16.69 23.45
C ILE A 118 14.40 15.38 23.94
N GLU A 119 15.15 14.62 24.72
CA GLU A 119 14.57 13.49 25.46
C GLU A 119 13.60 14.06 26.49
N LEU A 120 12.32 13.73 26.32
CA LEU A 120 11.29 14.17 27.24
C LEU A 120 11.39 13.34 28.52
N SER A 121 11.74 14.00 29.62
CA SER A 121 11.86 13.39 30.95
C SER A 121 10.52 12.90 31.53
N CYS A 122 9.40 13.27 30.90
CA CYS A 122 8.07 12.81 31.23
C CYS A 122 7.22 12.65 29.98
N ASN A 123 6.16 11.83 30.08
CA ASN A 123 5.22 11.63 28.99
C ASN A 123 4.34 12.89 28.79
N PRO A 124 4.48 13.62 27.66
CA PRO A 124 3.75 14.86 27.43
C PRO A 124 2.28 14.63 27.05
N PHE A 125 1.89 13.38 26.72
CA PHE A 125 0.55 13.09 26.24
C PHE A 125 -0.53 13.38 27.28
N ASN A 126 -0.22 13.28 28.58
CA ASN A 126 -1.16 13.63 29.64
C ASN A 126 -1.44 15.14 29.66
N GLU A 127 -0.39 15.97 29.57
CA GLU A 127 -0.55 17.43 29.56
C GLU A 127 -1.24 17.92 28.28
N ILE A 128 -0.94 17.29 27.14
CA ILE A 128 -1.62 17.57 25.87
C ILE A 128 -3.09 17.16 25.94
N LEU A 129 -3.39 15.99 26.51
CA LEU A 129 -4.76 15.51 26.69
C LEU A 129 -5.58 16.47 27.57
N ASP A 130 -5.02 16.93 28.67
CA ASP A 130 -5.68 17.90 29.57
C ASP A 130 -5.99 19.21 28.85
N LYS A 131 -5.05 19.73 28.04
CA LYS A 131 -5.27 20.93 27.21
C LYS A 131 -6.36 20.72 26.17
N VAL A 132 -6.41 19.55 25.53
CA VAL A 132 -7.46 19.20 24.56
C VAL A 132 -8.82 19.13 25.25
N ILE A 133 -8.91 18.51 26.43
CA ILE A 133 -10.15 18.44 27.21
C ILE A 133 -10.62 19.84 27.62
N GLN A 134 -9.72 20.70 28.10
CA GLN A 134 -10.05 22.09 28.45
C GLN A 134 -10.58 22.89 27.26
N LEU A 135 -9.96 22.72 26.08
CA LEU A 135 -10.42 23.38 24.85
C LEU A 135 -11.81 22.90 24.45
N LEU A 136 -12.05 21.59 24.48
CA LEU A 136 -13.34 20.98 24.16
C LEU A 136 -14.46 21.41 25.12
N ASN A 137 -14.13 21.56 26.41
CA ASN A 137 -15.09 22.05 27.41
C ASN A 137 -15.41 23.54 27.19
N THR A 138 -14.41 24.35 26.85
CA THR A 138 -14.60 25.77 26.50
C THR A 138 -15.47 25.95 25.26
N LEU A 139 -15.35 25.06 24.26
CA LEU A 139 -16.16 25.10 23.04
C LEU A 139 -17.59 24.57 23.22
N ARG A 140 -17.90 23.92 24.35
CA ARG A 140 -19.22 23.37 24.68
C ARG A 140 -20.03 24.24 25.66
N GLY A 141 -19.41 25.23 26.28
CA GLY A 141 -20.07 26.27 27.07
C GLY A 141 -20.39 27.49 26.22
#